data_AF-A0A7X8IN06-F1
#
_entry.id   AF-A0A7X8IN06-F1
#
_cell.length_a   1.000
_cell.length_b   1.000
_cell.length_c   1.000
_cell.angle_alpha   90.00
_cell.angle_beta   90.00
_cell.angle_gamma   90.00
#
_symmetry.space_group_name_H-M   'P 1'
#
loop_
_entity.id
_entity.type
_entity.pdbx_description
1 polymer ?
#
loop_
_entity_poly.entity_id
_entity_poly.type
_entity_poly.pdbx_seq_one_letter_code
_entity_poly.pdbx_strand_id
1 'polypeptide(L)'
;MTDERIIEEEEVVILIDEDGSEHEFYLIETIELDKAQYAILQPTEEDEEEETEVIILKIGEDEEGNEIFFEIEDDEEWEKVADAWEEAEREEEEIIKVDSEWQNVAPIVVTEEMSNQNCPFCHQSLKIGTKSIACPNCKTLHHEECWRENRGCTNSPCSS
;
A
#
# COMPACT_ATOMS: atom_id res chain seq x y z
N MET A 1 -12.88 24.35 -11.02
CA MET A 1 -13.27 24.40 -9.59
C MET A 1 -13.57 22.96 -9.23
N THR A 2 -12.71 22.17 -8.59
CA THR A 2 -11.40 22.34 -7.95
C THR A 2 -10.84 20.91 -7.83
N ASP A 3 -9.53 20.78 -8.05
CA ASP A 3 -8.66 19.64 -7.73
C ASP A 3 -9.09 18.22 -8.09
N GLU A 4 -8.68 17.78 -9.27
CA GLU A 4 -8.22 16.41 -9.49
C GLU A 4 -6.82 16.27 -8.86
N ARG A 5 -6.74 15.89 -7.59
CA ARG A 5 -5.49 15.38 -6.99
C ARG A 5 -5.42 13.89 -7.22
N ILE A 6 -4.74 13.50 -8.28
CA ILE A 6 -4.08 12.19 -8.36
C ILE A 6 -2.87 12.34 -7.42
N ILE A 7 -2.91 11.76 -6.23
CA ILE A 7 -1.73 11.67 -5.38
C ILE A 7 -1.10 10.31 -5.69
N GLU A 8 -0.33 10.28 -6.76
CA GLU A 8 0.78 9.33 -6.95
C GLU A 8 2.06 10.17 -6.82
N GLU A 9 2.20 10.89 -5.71
CA GLU A 9 3.40 11.64 -5.40
C GLU A 9 4.15 10.83 -4.36
N GLU A 10 5.30 10.27 -4.74
CA GLU A 10 6.32 9.87 -3.78
C GLU A 10 6.56 11.10 -2.89
N GLU A 11 6.16 11.03 -1.61
CA GLU A 11 6.26 12.18 -0.72
C GLU A 11 7.75 12.39 -0.38
N VAL A 12 8.42 13.26 -1.13
CA VAL A 12 9.81 13.63 -0.87
C VAL A 12 9.85 14.67 0.25
N VAL A 13 10.55 14.34 1.33
CA VAL A 13 10.78 15.21 2.49
C VAL A 13 12.21 15.76 2.40
N ILE A 14 12.35 17.08 2.56
CA ILE A 14 13.65 17.76 2.61
C ILE A 14 13.96 18.05 4.06
N LEU A 15 15.03 17.43 4.58
CA LEU A 15 15.53 17.68 5.91
C LEU A 15 16.76 18.59 5.85
N ILE A 16 16.83 19.52 6.80
CA ILE A 16 17.96 20.44 6.93
C ILE A 16 18.78 19.99 8.14
N ASP A 17 20.03 19.62 7.91
CA ASP A 17 20.95 19.20 8.97
C ASP A 17 21.49 20.41 9.78
N GLU A 18 22.24 20.16 10.86
CA GLU A 18 22.81 21.18 11.74
C GLU A 18 23.77 22.16 11.02
N ASP A 19 24.38 21.75 9.91
CA ASP A 19 25.23 22.63 9.07
C ASP A 19 24.41 23.52 8.11
N GLY A 20 23.08 23.30 8.03
CA GLY A 20 22.20 23.98 7.09
C GLY A 20 22.18 23.35 5.69
N SER A 21 22.66 22.11 5.56
CA SER A 21 22.63 21.35 4.30
C SER A 21 21.28 20.66 4.14
N GLU A 22 20.71 20.78 2.93
CA GLU A 22 19.44 20.16 2.56
C GLU A 22 19.68 18.74 2.05
N HIS A 23 18.97 17.77 2.62
CA HIS A 23 19.01 16.37 2.24
C HIS A 23 17.61 15.88 1.85
N GLU A 24 17.51 15.21 0.71
CA GLU A 24 16.24 14.72 0.15
C GLU A 24 16.01 13.26 0.55
N PHE A 25 14.83 12.98 1.09
CA PHE A 25 14.41 11.64 1.50
C PHE A 25 13.05 11.30 0.91
N TYR A 26 12.84 10.05 0.52
CA TYR A 26 11.54 9.50 0.23
C TYR A 26 10.85 9.09 1.54
N LEU A 27 9.65 9.64 1.79
CA LEU A 27 8.77 9.16 2.84
C LEU A 27 8.15 7.84 2.41
N ILE A 28 8.56 6.77 3.07
CA ILE A 28 8.06 5.43 2.81
C ILE A 28 6.72 5.25 3.51
N GLU A 29 6.68 5.53 4.82
CA GLU A 29 5.48 5.34 5.64
C GLU A 29 5.54 6.17 6.94
N THR A 30 4.37 6.43 7.52
CA THR A 30 4.23 7.09 8.84
C THR A 30 3.53 6.18 9.85
N ILE A 31 4.17 5.97 11.01
CA ILE A 31 3.66 5.10 12.09
C ILE A 31 3.24 5.96 13.28
N GLU A 32 2.01 5.76 13.76
CA GLU A 32 1.53 6.35 15.02
C GLU A 32 1.61 5.32 16.15
N LEU A 33 2.48 5.55 17.14
CA LEU A 33 2.69 4.64 18.26
C LEU A 33 2.83 5.42 19.57
N ASP A 34 2.16 4.96 20.64
CA ASP A 34 2.16 5.61 21.97
C ASP A 34 1.86 7.13 21.98
N LYS A 35 1.05 7.60 21.02
CA LYS A 35 0.72 9.03 20.77
C LYS A 35 1.89 9.88 20.26
N ALA A 36 2.96 9.24 19.82
CA ALA A 36 3.99 9.84 19.00
C ALA A 36 3.80 9.39 17.55
N GLN A 37 4.32 10.19 16.62
CA GLN A 37 4.35 9.85 15.20
C GLN A 37 5.80 9.65 14.79
N TYR A 38 6.01 8.71 13.87
CA TYR A 38 7.32 8.31 13.37
C TYR A 38 7.26 8.27 11.84
N ALA A 39 8.31 8.72 11.18
CA ALA A 39 8.47 8.68 9.74
C ALA A 39 9.61 7.72 9.37
N ILE A 40 9.33 6.86 8.39
CA ILE A 40 10.32 5.98 7.79
C ILE A 40 10.77 6.64 6.50
N LEU A 41 12.05 6.96 6.44
CA LEU A 41 12.66 7.76 5.38
C LEU A 41 13.76 6.98 4.69
N GLN A 42 13.80 7.05 3.37
CA GLN A 42 14.90 6.50 2.57
C GLN A 42 15.63 7.65 1.87
N PRO A 43 16.96 7.78 2.01
CA PRO A 43 17.70 8.81 1.28
C PRO A 43 17.56 8.63 -0.23
N THR A 44 17.38 9.73 -0.97
CA THR A 44 17.35 9.66 -2.45
C THR A 44 18.74 9.53 -3.06
N GLU A 45 19.77 9.93 -2.32
CA GLU A 45 21.15 9.83 -2.77
C GLU A 45 21.65 8.41 -2.46
N GLU A 46 21.54 7.53 -3.45
CA GLU A 46 22.20 6.23 -3.44
C GLU A 46 23.70 6.47 -3.66
N ASP A 47 24.51 6.49 -2.60
CA ASP A 47 25.95 6.35 -2.76
C ASP A 47 26.18 4.91 -3.28
N GLU A 48 26.59 4.78 -4.55
CA GLU A 48 26.64 3.52 -5.33
C GLU A 48 27.47 2.38 -4.68
N GLU A 49 28.10 2.64 -3.53
CA GLU A 49 28.98 1.74 -2.80
C GLU A 49 28.38 1.16 -1.50
N GLU A 50 27.26 1.70 -0.97
CA GLU A 50 26.63 1.23 0.28
C GLU A 50 25.16 0.82 0.08
N GLU A 51 24.73 -0.21 0.82
CA GLU A 51 23.32 -0.61 0.88
C GLU A 51 22.52 0.58 1.42
N THR A 52 21.50 1.06 0.69
CA THR A 52 20.70 2.20 1.12
C THR A 52 19.99 1.88 2.44
N GLU A 53 20.48 2.45 3.55
CA GLU A 53 19.91 2.24 4.87
C GLU A 53 18.70 3.17 5.06
N VAL A 54 17.54 2.59 5.37
CA VAL A 54 16.35 3.34 5.78
C VAL A 54 16.53 3.88 7.19
N ILE A 55 16.01 5.08 7.44
CA ILE A 55 16.15 5.79 8.70
C ILE A 55 14.76 6.03 9.28
N ILE A 56 14.59 5.77 10.58
CA ILE A 56 13.34 6.03 11.29
C ILE A 56 13.55 7.26 12.19
N LEU A 57 12.76 8.30 11.96
CA LEU A 57 12.77 9.52 12.76
C LEU A 57 11.43 9.75 13.44
N LYS A 58 11.46 10.35 14.62
CA LYS A 58 10.27 10.74 15.38
C LYS A 58 9.82 12.14 14.97
N ILE A 59 8.55 12.30 14.66
CA ILE A 59 7.93 13.59 14.37
C ILE A 59 7.52 14.25 15.70
N GLY A 60 7.92 15.50 15.89
CA GLY A 60 7.46 16.33 16.99
C GLY A 60 7.29 17.79 16.56
N GLU A 61 6.97 18.65 17.52
CA GLU A 61 6.76 20.08 17.29
C GLU A 61 7.81 20.89 18.06
N ASP A 62 8.31 21.96 17.43
CA ASP A 62 9.20 22.94 18.09
C ASP A 62 8.40 23.96 18.94
N GLU A 63 9.10 24.88 19.62
CA GLU A 63 8.49 25.96 20.43
C GLU A 63 7.58 26.90 19.60
N GLU A 64 7.80 27.00 18.29
CA GLU A 64 7.00 27.77 17.35
C GLU A 64 5.85 26.96 16.71
N GLY A 65 5.76 25.65 17.01
CA GLY A 65 4.75 24.75 16.49
C GLY A 65 5.01 24.27 15.06
N ASN A 66 6.27 24.33 14.59
CA ASN A 66 6.65 23.70 13.33
C ASN A 66 6.99 22.23 13.57
N GLU A 67 6.64 21.39 12.61
CA GLU A 67 7.00 19.98 12.61
C GLU A 67 8.50 19.82 12.42
N ILE A 68 9.13 19.10 13.33
CA ILE A 68 10.56 18.79 13.32
C ILE A 68 10.76 17.29 13.56
N PHE A 69 11.84 16.77 12.98
CA PHE A 69 12.21 15.37 13.11
C PHE A 69 13.29 15.20 14.18
N PHE A 70 13.16 14.16 14.99
CA PHE A 70 14.07 13.82 16.07
C PHE A 70 14.60 12.40 15.87
N GLU A 71 15.88 12.20 16.16
CA GLU A 71 16.47 10.87 16.26
C GLU A 71 15.89 10.13 17.49
N ILE A 72 15.72 8.80 17.36
CA ILE A 72 15.24 7.96 18.44
C ILE A 72 16.45 7.50 19.26
N GLU A 73 16.65 8.10 20.44
CA GLU A 73 17.77 7.73 21.34
C GLU A 73 17.50 6.46 22.17
N ASP A 74 16.24 6.04 22.26
CA ASP A 74 15.80 4.92 23.10
C ASP A 74 15.67 3.65 22.26
N ASP A 75 16.54 2.66 22.50
CA ASP A 75 16.54 1.39 21.76
C ASP A 75 15.20 0.63 21.88
N GLU A 76 14.52 0.69 23.05
CA GLU A 76 13.22 0.04 23.23
C GLU A 76 12.11 0.73 22.41
N GLU A 77 12.17 2.05 22.27
CA GLU A 77 11.28 2.81 21.40
C GLU A 77 11.53 2.49 19.92
N TRP A 78 12.80 2.47 19.50
CA TRP A 78 13.19 2.14 18.13
C TRP A 78 12.72 0.73 17.74
N GLU A 79 12.98 -0.27 18.59
CA GLU A 79 12.58 -1.66 18.32
C GLU A 79 11.07 -1.79 18.14
N LYS A 80 10.26 -1.05 18.92
CA LYS A 80 8.79 -1.08 18.79
C LYS A 80 8.31 -0.50 17.46
N VAL A 81 8.91 0.60 17.00
CA VAL A 81 8.51 1.21 15.72
C VAL A 81 8.95 0.33 14.56
N ALA A 82 10.16 -0.25 14.63
CA ALA A 82 10.63 -1.21 13.65
C ALA A 82 9.73 -2.46 13.58
N ASP A 83 9.36 -3.04 14.73
CA ASP A 83 8.44 -4.18 14.80
C ASP A 83 7.05 -3.82 14.26
N ALA A 84 6.54 -2.63 14.59
CA ALA A 84 5.28 -2.12 14.05
C ALA A 84 5.33 -1.94 12.52
N TRP A 85 6.46 -1.50 11.97
CA TRP A 85 6.65 -1.40 10.53
C TRP A 85 6.68 -2.77 9.86
N GLU A 86 7.48 -3.71 10.37
CA GLU A 86 7.55 -5.08 9.84
C GLU A 86 6.19 -5.80 9.94
N GLU A 87 5.43 -5.55 11.01
CA GLU A 87 4.07 -6.08 11.15
C GLU A 87 3.11 -5.45 10.14
N ALA A 88 3.15 -4.13 9.96
CA ALA A 88 2.34 -3.43 8.95
C ALA A 88 2.64 -3.94 7.53
N GLU A 89 3.91 -4.10 7.16
CA GLU A 89 4.29 -4.68 5.86
C GLU A 89 3.75 -6.11 5.70
N ARG A 90 3.79 -6.93 6.77
CA ARG A 90 3.25 -8.29 6.75
C ARG A 90 1.71 -8.30 6.63
N GLU A 91 1.02 -7.35 7.23
CA GLU A 91 -0.44 -7.19 7.11
C GLU A 91 -0.83 -6.64 5.73
N GLU A 92 -0.03 -5.77 5.12
CA GLU A 92 -0.19 -5.30 3.74
C GLU A 92 0.15 -6.39 2.70
N GLU A 93 1.08 -7.28 3.02
CA GLU A 93 1.30 -8.52 2.27
C GLU A 93 0.07 -9.44 2.29
N GLU A 94 -0.90 -9.30 3.21
CA GLU A 94 -2.22 -9.98 3.08
C GLU A 94 -3.16 -9.29 2.08
N ILE A 95 -2.87 -8.06 1.68
CA ILE A 95 -3.67 -7.29 0.69
C ILE A 95 -3.03 -7.34 -0.71
N ILE A 96 -1.71 -7.55 -0.83
CA ILE A 96 -1.01 -7.61 -2.14
C ILE A 96 -0.14 -8.88 -2.27
N LYS A 97 -0.74 -10.07 -2.14
CA LYS A 97 -0.18 -11.27 -2.83
C LYS A 97 -0.68 -11.31 -4.27
N VAL A 98 -0.09 -10.49 -5.14
CA VAL A 98 0.07 -10.91 -6.54
C VAL A 98 1.20 -11.94 -6.62
N ASP A 99 1.03 -13.04 -5.89
CA ASP A 99 1.98 -14.14 -5.92
C ASP A 99 1.77 -14.94 -7.21
N SER A 100 2.88 -15.12 -7.91
CA SER A 100 2.99 -15.62 -9.27
C SER A 100 2.82 -17.14 -9.37
N GLU A 101 1.89 -17.72 -8.61
CA GLU A 101 1.58 -19.16 -8.57
C GLU A 101 0.06 -19.40 -8.77
N TRP A 102 -0.50 -18.81 -9.83
CA TRP A 102 -1.53 -19.33 -10.76
C TRP A 102 -2.78 -20.12 -10.29
N GLN A 103 -3.22 -20.11 -9.02
CA GLN A 103 -4.54 -20.69 -8.65
C GLN A 103 -5.39 -19.89 -7.64
N ASN A 104 -4.88 -18.79 -7.09
CA ASN A 104 -5.59 -18.01 -6.07
C ASN A 104 -5.84 -16.57 -6.52
N VAL A 105 -6.82 -16.38 -7.41
CA VAL A 105 -7.35 -15.03 -7.67
C VAL A 105 -8.15 -14.59 -6.45
N ALA A 106 -7.66 -13.56 -5.76
CA ALA A 106 -8.32 -13.01 -4.58
C ALA A 106 -9.72 -12.48 -4.97
N PRO A 107 -10.75 -12.77 -4.16
CA PRO A 107 -12.05 -12.17 -4.37
C PRO A 107 -11.97 -10.67 -4.09
N ILE A 108 -12.24 -9.87 -5.12
CA ILE A 108 -12.41 -8.43 -5.00
C ILE A 108 -13.82 -8.10 -4.50
N VAL A 109 -13.95 -7.03 -3.73
CA VAL A 109 -15.26 -6.50 -3.32
C VAL A 109 -15.81 -5.63 -4.43
N VAL A 110 -17.02 -5.93 -4.89
CA VAL A 110 -17.68 -5.15 -5.95
C VAL A 110 -17.96 -3.74 -5.44
N THR A 111 -17.42 -2.73 -6.12
CA THR A 111 -17.72 -1.32 -5.88
C THR A 111 -18.89 -0.86 -6.76
N GLU A 112 -19.38 0.36 -6.56
CA GLU A 112 -20.49 0.94 -7.34
C GLU A 112 -20.22 0.90 -8.85
N GLU A 113 -18.97 1.12 -9.26
CA GLU A 113 -18.53 1.12 -10.67
C GLU A 113 -18.56 -0.27 -11.32
N MET A 114 -18.38 -1.32 -10.51
CA MET A 114 -18.30 -2.72 -10.96
C MET A 114 -19.66 -3.43 -10.92
N SER A 115 -20.62 -2.87 -10.19
CA SER A 115 -21.93 -3.46 -9.92
C SER A 115 -22.84 -3.62 -11.14
N ASN A 116 -22.55 -2.91 -12.23
CA ASN A 116 -23.28 -2.99 -13.49
C ASN A 116 -22.84 -4.18 -14.38
N GLN A 117 -21.86 -4.97 -13.93
CA GLN A 117 -21.41 -6.15 -14.66
C GLN A 117 -22.22 -7.40 -14.28
N ASN A 118 -22.56 -8.19 -15.29
CA ASN A 118 -23.22 -9.49 -15.10
C ASN A 118 -22.18 -10.61 -15.13
N CYS A 119 -22.30 -11.55 -14.22
CA CYS A 119 -21.51 -12.78 -14.26
C CYS A 119 -21.90 -13.59 -15.52
N PRO A 120 -20.94 -13.98 -16.38
CA PRO A 120 -21.22 -14.68 -17.64
C PRO A 120 -21.68 -16.13 -17.44
N PHE A 121 -21.57 -16.69 -16.23
CA PHE A 121 -22.03 -18.03 -15.91
C PHE A 121 -23.51 -18.06 -15.51
N CYS A 122 -23.87 -17.30 -14.47
CA CYS A 122 -25.24 -17.28 -13.94
C CYS A 122 -26.13 -16.20 -14.57
N HIS A 123 -25.55 -15.28 -15.36
CA HIS A 123 -26.22 -14.12 -15.96
C HIS A 123 -26.85 -13.15 -14.94
N GLN A 124 -26.38 -13.19 -13.69
CA GLN A 124 -26.83 -12.29 -12.63
C GLN A 124 -25.85 -11.14 -12.42
N SER A 125 -26.38 -9.98 -12.06
CA SER A 125 -25.60 -8.78 -11.75
C SER A 125 -24.85 -8.94 -10.44
N LEU A 126 -23.64 -8.40 -10.41
CA LEU A 126 -22.77 -8.42 -9.24
C LEU A 126 -23.21 -7.35 -8.25
N LYS A 127 -23.44 -7.72 -7.00
CA LYS A 127 -23.93 -6.78 -5.98
C LYS A 127 -22.76 -6.05 -5.32
N ILE A 128 -22.93 -4.75 -5.10
CA ILE A 128 -21.97 -3.93 -4.34
C ILE A 128 -21.75 -4.54 -2.95
N GLY A 129 -20.50 -4.59 -2.51
CA GLY A 129 -20.12 -5.19 -1.24
C GLY A 129 -20.06 -6.72 -1.23
N THR A 130 -20.29 -7.39 -2.38
CA THR A 130 -20.11 -8.84 -2.50
C THR A 130 -18.78 -9.21 -3.11
N LYS A 131 -18.29 -10.40 -2.72
CA LYS A 131 -17.03 -10.97 -3.22
C LYS A 131 -17.19 -11.49 -4.64
N SER A 132 -16.35 -11.01 -5.55
CA SER A 132 -16.32 -11.37 -6.96
C SER A 132 -14.89 -11.61 -7.41
N ILE A 133 -14.69 -12.36 -8.49
CA ILE A 133 -13.38 -12.69 -9.03
C ILE A 133 -13.29 -12.18 -10.46
N ALA A 134 -12.23 -11.42 -10.75
CA ALA A 134 -11.91 -10.97 -12.09
C ALA A 134 -11.05 -12.01 -12.83
N CYS A 135 -11.44 -12.35 -14.06
CA CYS A 135 -10.61 -13.22 -14.90
C CYS A 135 -9.27 -12.54 -15.23
N PRO A 136 -8.12 -13.19 -15.01
CA PRO A 136 -6.82 -12.60 -15.37
C PRO A 136 -6.63 -12.45 -16.90
N ASN A 137 -7.30 -13.29 -17.70
CA ASN A 137 -7.14 -13.29 -19.16
C ASN A 137 -8.08 -12.29 -19.88
N CYS A 138 -9.32 -12.15 -19.43
CA CYS A 138 -10.32 -11.28 -20.11
C CYS A 138 -10.94 -10.22 -19.21
N LYS A 139 -10.51 -10.10 -17.95
CA LYS A 139 -11.01 -9.14 -16.95
C LYS A 139 -12.51 -9.24 -16.67
N THR A 140 -13.16 -10.32 -17.11
CA THR A 140 -14.59 -10.53 -16.88
C THR A 140 -14.82 -10.94 -15.43
N LEU A 141 -15.75 -10.25 -14.77
CA LEU A 141 -16.11 -10.51 -13.38
C LEU A 141 -17.07 -11.69 -13.25
N HIS A 142 -16.82 -12.51 -12.24
CA HIS A 142 -17.65 -13.64 -11.85
C HIS A 142 -17.92 -13.56 -10.35
N HIS A 143 -19.01 -14.14 -9.86
CA HIS A 143 -19.14 -14.36 -8.42
C HIS A 143 -18.02 -15.28 -7.93
N GLU A 144 -17.56 -15.08 -6.69
CA GLU A 144 -16.53 -15.94 -6.08
C GLU A 144 -16.88 -17.43 -6.22
N GLU A 145 -18.13 -17.77 -5.92
CA GLU A 145 -18.64 -19.14 -5.98
C GLU A 145 -18.65 -19.67 -7.42
N CYS A 146 -19.20 -18.90 -8.37
CA CYS A 146 -19.28 -19.32 -9.77
C CYS A 146 -17.91 -19.51 -10.42
N TRP A 147 -16.92 -18.69 -10.04
CA TRP A 147 -15.55 -18.85 -10.53
C TRP A 147 -14.91 -20.15 -10.00
N ARG A 148 -15.06 -20.43 -8.70
CA ARG A 148 -14.51 -21.63 -8.06
C ARG A 148 -15.17 -22.91 -8.57
N GLU A 149 -16.48 -22.92 -8.77
CA GLU A 149 -17.22 -24.07 -9.29
C GLU A 149 -16.77 -24.45 -10.71
N ASN A 150 -16.56 -23.44 -11.56
CA ASN A 150 -16.14 -23.67 -12.94
C ASN A 150 -14.62 -23.81 -13.10
N ARG A 151 -13.85 -23.61 -12.01
CA ARG A 151 -12.38 -23.63 -12.00
C ARG A 151 -11.77 -22.69 -13.05
N GLY A 152 -12.40 -21.56 -13.32
CA GLY A 152 -11.94 -20.61 -14.33
C GLY A 152 -13.05 -19.77 -14.95
N CYS A 153 -12.67 -18.97 -15.95
CA CYS A 153 -13.56 -18.09 -16.68
C CYS A 153 -14.44 -18.88 -17.65
N THR A 154 -15.75 -18.63 -17.61
CA THR A 154 -16.69 -19.23 -18.57
C THR A 154 -17.06 -18.28 -19.72
N ASN A 155 -16.48 -17.08 -19.75
CA ASN A 155 -16.75 -16.11 -20.80
C ASN A 155 -16.13 -16.58 -22.13
N SER A 156 -16.92 -16.67 -23.20
CA SER A 156 -16.39 -16.94 -24.54
C SER A 156 -16.11 -15.62 -25.26
N PRO A 157 -14.91 -15.40 -25.86
CA PRO A 157 -13.91 -16.37 -26.28
C PRO A 157 -12.67 -16.49 -25.36
N CYS A 158 -12.83 -16.35 -24.04
CA CYS A 158 -11.71 -16.47 -23.11
C CYS A 158 -11.22 -17.93 -23.03
N SER A 159 -9.95 -18.17 -23.31
CA SER A 159 -9.30 -19.49 -23.26
C SER A 159 -8.79 -19.84 -21.86
N SER A 160 -9.62 -19.69 -20.83
CA SER A 160 -9.30 -20.06 -19.46
C SER A 160 -9.32 -21.57 -19.22
#